data_AF-A0A956QMU5-F1
#
_entry.id   AF-A0A956QMU5-F1
#
_cell.length_a   1.000
_cell.length_b   1.000
_cell.length_c   1.000
_cell.angle_alpha   90.00
_cell.angle_beta   90.00
_cell.angle_gamma   90.00
#
_symmetry.space_group_name_H-M   'P 1'
#
loop_
_entity.id
_entity.type
_entity.pdbx_description
1 polymer ?
#
loop_
_entity_poly.entity_id
_entity_poly.type
_entity_poly.pdbx_seq_one_letter_code
_entity_poly.pdbx_strand_id
1 'polypeptide(L)'
;MEATHVGAFFATRTLEEMAKAVMSMSVRPAEAKPNTEYADADWLGRAWRMREEYPIPAGDEELCESVGIPTWTYGHEPPALFASHIAKYFANSVREDGLLTIANHGVVFAPGSAGTIQEIFQEACQNHYFVVEDRCSPMILMGKDYWTRTKPVWPLLHQLAEDQMYGELLYLT
;
A
#
# COMPACT_ATOMS: atom_id res chain seq x y z
N MET A 1 1.32 -4.89 4.34
CA MET A 1 0.74 -3.55 4.60
C MET A 1 1.74 -2.57 5.19
N GLU A 2 2.66 -2.99 6.07
CA GLU A 2 3.63 -2.05 6.69
C GLU A 2 4.66 -1.45 5.72
N ALA A 3 4.99 -2.11 4.61
CA ALA A 3 6.11 -1.69 3.75
C ALA A 3 6.02 -0.23 3.26
N THR A 4 4.81 0.23 2.89
CA THR A 4 4.60 1.63 2.47
C THR A 4 4.79 2.61 3.62
N HIS A 5 4.30 2.27 4.82
CA HIS A 5 4.46 3.09 6.02
C HIS A 5 5.90 3.12 6.53
N VAL A 6 6.64 2.01 6.42
CA VAL A 6 8.09 1.99 6.67
C VAL A 6 8.82 2.90 5.68
N GLY A 7 8.43 2.89 4.41
CA GLY A 7 8.97 3.81 3.41
C GLY A 7 8.76 5.28 3.80
N ALA A 8 7.55 5.65 4.20
CA ALA A 8 7.26 7.00 4.70
C ALA A 8 8.06 7.34 5.96
N PHE A 9 8.13 6.43 6.92
CA PHE A 9 8.88 6.61 8.18
C PHE A 9 10.39 6.81 7.97
N PHE A 10 10.95 6.34 6.86
CA PHE A 10 12.34 6.53 6.45
C PHE A 10 12.52 7.56 5.34
N ALA A 11 11.51 8.37 5.01
CA ALA A 11 11.52 9.27 3.85
C ALA A 11 12.69 10.27 3.84
N THR A 12 13.16 10.72 5.02
CA THR A 12 14.28 11.65 5.16
C THR A 12 15.61 10.99 5.49
N ARG A 13 15.66 9.65 5.46
CA ARG A 13 16.87 8.86 5.71
C ARG A 13 17.43 8.26 4.44
N THR A 14 18.65 7.75 4.53
CA THR A 14 19.26 7.02 3.43
C THR A 14 18.59 5.65 3.21
N LEU A 15 18.63 5.16 1.97
CA LEU A 15 18.17 3.81 1.65
C LEU A 15 18.96 2.73 2.42
N GLU A 16 20.23 2.99 2.72
CA GLU A 16 21.08 2.08 3.50
C GLU A 16 20.58 1.95 4.96
N GLU A 17 20.20 3.06 5.59
CA GLU A 17 19.62 3.04 6.93
C GLU A 17 18.29 2.29 6.98
N MET A 18 17.40 2.54 6.00
CA MET A 18 16.14 1.82 5.89
C MET A 18 16.37 0.33 5.69
N ALA A 19 17.28 -0.05 4.78
CA ALA A 19 17.61 -1.44 4.52
C ALA A 19 18.16 -2.12 5.79
N LYS A 20 19.05 -1.45 6.53
CA LYS A 20 19.58 -1.97 7.79
C LYS A 20 18.48 -2.16 8.84
N ALA A 21 17.55 -1.21 8.97
CA ALA A 21 16.43 -1.31 9.89
C ALA A 21 15.48 -2.46 9.54
N VAL A 22 15.11 -2.61 8.26
CA VAL A 22 14.28 -3.74 7.79
C VAL A 22 14.98 -5.07 8.03
N MET A 23 16.29 -5.15 7.80
CA MET A 23 17.06 -6.37 8.08
C MET A 23 17.08 -6.72 9.56
N SER A 24 17.14 -5.74 10.48
CA SER A 24 17.17 -6.03 11.92
C SER A 24 15.87 -6.65 12.44
N MET A 25 14.73 -6.36 11.80
CA MET A 25 13.44 -6.96 12.13
C MET A 25 13.07 -8.22 11.34
N SER A 26 13.89 -8.60 10.34
CA SER A 26 13.63 -9.75 9.46
C SER A 26 13.75 -11.12 10.14
N VAL A 27 14.12 -11.15 11.43
CA VAL A 27 14.24 -12.38 12.23
C VAL A 27 12.88 -13.06 12.37
N ARG A 28 12.84 -14.37 12.10
CA ARG A 28 11.65 -15.20 12.13
C ARG A 28 11.94 -16.52 12.87
N PRO A 29 10.98 -17.09 13.64
CA PRO A 29 11.15 -18.39 14.27
C PRO A 29 11.47 -19.47 13.22
N ALA A 30 12.40 -20.37 13.55
CA ALA A 30 12.89 -21.39 12.62
C ALA A 30 11.79 -22.38 12.21
N GLU A 31 10.83 -22.60 13.10
CA GLU A 31 9.68 -23.50 12.95
C GLU A 31 8.49 -22.86 12.23
N ALA A 32 8.56 -21.57 11.90
CA ALA A 32 7.42 -20.86 11.34
C ALA A 32 7.15 -21.29 9.88
N LYS A 33 5.88 -21.58 9.53
CA LYS A 33 5.50 -22.07 8.19
C LYS A 33 5.60 -20.97 7.13
N PRO A 34 6.16 -21.20 5.93
CA PRO A 34 6.18 -20.16 4.89
C PRO A 34 4.79 -19.55 4.63
N ASN A 35 4.72 -18.24 4.33
CA ASN A 35 3.48 -17.49 4.10
C ASN A 35 2.55 -17.39 5.32
N THR A 36 3.11 -17.46 6.53
CA THR A 36 2.38 -17.23 7.80
C THR A 36 3.08 -16.19 8.65
N GLU A 37 3.65 -15.18 8.01
CA GLU A 37 4.38 -14.08 8.65
C GLU A 37 3.48 -13.33 9.66
N TYR A 38 2.18 -13.23 9.37
CA TYR A 38 1.17 -12.67 10.27
C TYR A 38 0.99 -13.43 11.59
N ALA A 39 1.46 -14.68 11.67
CA ALA A 39 1.33 -15.53 12.86
C ALA A 39 2.53 -15.41 13.82
N ASP A 40 3.54 -14.61 13.48
CA ASP A 40 4.72 -14.43 14.33
C ASP A 40 4.40 -13.58 15.56
N ALA A 41 4.39 -14.19 16.75
CA ALA A 41 3.94 -13.51 17.97
C ALA A 41 4.78 -12.26 18.36
N ASP A 42 6.02 -12.11 17.88
CA ASP A 42 6.91 -10.98 18.20
C ASP A 42 7.06 -9.98 17.04
N TRP A 43 6.28 -10.10 15.96
CA TRP A 43 6.35 -9.13 14.85
C TRP A 43 6.17 -7.69 15.34
N LEU A 44 5.21 -7.47 16.24
CA LEU A 44 4.87 -6.15 16.77
C LEU A 44 5.97 -5.62 17.70
N GLY A 45 6.57 -6.51 18.52
CA GLY A 45 7.68 -6.16 19.40
C GLY A 45 8.91 -5.71 18.63
N ARG A 46 9.25 -6.40 17.53
CA ARG A 46 10.35 -6.00 16.62
C ARG A 46 10.08 -4.66 15.96
N ALA A 47 8.85 -4.42 15.53
CA ALA A 47 8.46 -3.16 14.91
C ALA A 47 8.56 -1.96 15.88
N TRP A 48 8.16 -2.13 17.14
CA TRP A 48 8.36 -1.12 18.18
C TRP A 48 9.84 -0.80 18.43
N ARG A 49 10.68 -1.84 18.58
CA ARG A 49 12.14 -1.65 18.77
C ARG A 49 12.78 -0.88 17.62
N MET A 50 12.41 -1.19 16.37
CA MET A 50 12.88 -0.43 15.21
C MET A 50 12.43 1.04 15.27
N ARG A 51 11.19 1.31 15.66
CA ARG A 51 10.68 2.68 15.79
C ARG A 51 11.42 3.47 16.88
N GLU A 52 11.82 2.81 17.97
CA GLU A 52 12.62 3.41 19.05
C GLU A 52 14.09 3.65 18.64
N GLU A 53 14.69 2.72 17.89
CA GLU A 53 16.08 2.83 17.42
C GLU A 53 16.24 3.89 16.31
N TYR A 54 15.18 4.12 15.52
CA TYR A 54 15.18 5.05 14.39
C TYR A 54 14.12 6.17 14.54
N PRO A 55 14.17 6.99 15.61
CA PRO A 55 13.15 8.02 15.85
C PRO A 55 13.20 9.07 14.75
N ILE A 56 12.06 9.47 14.16
CA ILE A 56 12.00 10.49 13.09
C ILE A 56 12.86 11.71 13.49
N PRO A 57 13.76 12.20 12.60
CA PRO A 57 14.58 13.37 12.90
C PRO A 57 13.69 14.58 13.24
N ALA A 58 14.07 15.34 14.26
CA ALA A 58 13.28 16.50 14.69
C ALA A 58 13.18 17.54 13.56
N GLY A 59 11.95 17.92 13.21
CA GLY A 59 11.65 18.83 12.09
C GLY A 59 11.26 18.13 10.79
N ASP A 60 11.40 16.80 10.70
CA ASP A 60 11.06 16.01 9.52
C ASP A 60 9.70 15.27 9.66
N GLU A 61 8.94 15.54 10.72
CA GLU A 61 7.71 14.81 11.04
C GLU A 61 6.71 14.81 9.88
N GLU A 62 6.50 15.97 9.24
CA GLU A 62 5.59 16.15 8.10
C GLU A 62 6.02 15.32 6.88
N LEU A 63 7.33 15.25 6.61
CA LEU A 63 7.88 14.51 5.47
C LEU A 63 7.77 12.98 5.67
N CYS A 64 7.65 12.55 6.92
CA CYS A 64 7.51 11.15 7.29
C CYS A 64 6.06 10.72 7.53
N GLU A 65 5.08 11.59 7.25
CA GLU A 65 3.67 11.27 7.50
C GLU A 65 3.12 10.19 6.57
N SER A 66 2.25 9.34 7.13
CA SER A 66 1.43 8.44 6.34
C SER A 66 0.14 8.11 7.08
N VAL A 67 -0.92 7.84 6.31
CA VAL A 67 -2.23 7.46 6.85
C VAL A 67 -2.52 6.00 6.53
N GLY A 68 -2.73 5.20 7.58
CA GLY A 68 -3.28 3.86 7.45
C GLY A 68 -4.81 3.91 7.47
N ILE A 69 -5.47 3.26 6.53
CA ILE A 69 -6.93 3.17 6.48
C ILE A 69 -7.36 1.70 6.61
N PRO A 70 -7.40 1.11 7.82
CA PRO A 70 -7.66 -0.32 8.00
C PRO A 70 -9.15 -0.68 8.06
N THR A 71 -9.52 -1.92 7.68
CA THR A 71 -10.91 -2.43 7.70
C THR A 71 -11.41 -2.86 9.09
N TRP A 72 -12.70 -2.73 9.38
CA TRP A 72 -13.32 -3.50 10.50
C TRP A 72 -13.72 -4.91 10.08
N THR A 73 -13.91 -5.15 8.79
CA THR A 73 -14.62 -6.30 8.24
C THR A 73 -13.75 -7.55 8.22
N TYR A 74 -12.46 -7.38 7.93
CA TYR A 74 -11.50 -8.49 7.83
C TYR A 74 -10.57 -8.48 9.06
N GLY A 75 -10.83 -9.37 10.03
CA GLY A 75 -10.14 -9.42 11.32
C GLY A 75 -8.67 -9.87 11.29
N HIS A 76 -8.08 -10.05 10.09
CA HIS A 76 -6.70 -10.51 9.91
C HIS A 76 -5.74 -9.39 9.46
N GLU A 77 -6.19 -8.13 9.49
CA GLU A 77 -5.44 -6.95 9.06
C GLU A 77 -5.21 -5.99 10.24
N PRO A 78 -4.17 -6.21 11.07
CA PRO A 78 -3.88 -5.31 12.18
C PRO A 78 -3.54 -3.90 11.67
N PRO A 79 -3.82 -2.85 12.47
CA PRO A 79 -3.41 -1.48 12.13
C PRO A 79 -1.90 -1.39 11.90
N ALA A 80 -1.51 -0.56 10.93
CA ALA A 80 -0.11 -0.35 10.60
C ALA A 80 0.61 0.46 11.71
N LEU A 81 1.63 -0.11 12.33
CA LEU A 81 2.39 0.51 13.41
C LEU A 81 3.19 1.73 12.93
N PHE A 82 3.71 1.69 11.70
CA PHE A 82 4.52 2.78 11.15
C PHE A 82 3.68 3.93 10.58
N ALA A 83 2.36 3.77 10.48
CA ALA A 83 1.50 4.87 10.09
C ALA A 83 1.53 5.96 11.18
N SER A 84 1.69 7.23 10.76
CA SER A 84 1.59 8.35 11.71
C SER A 84 0.14 8.61 12.10
N HIS A 85 -0.79 8.33 11.20
CA HIS A 85 -2.23 8.50 11.39
C HIS A 85 -3.00 7.23 11.02
N ILE A 86 -4.12 7.01 11.70
CA ILE A 86 -5.06 5.91 11.38
C ILE A 86 -6.45 6.50 11.16
N ALA A 87 -6.99 6.34 9.95
CA ALA A 87 -8.37 6.71 9.62
C ALA A 87 -9.24 5.43 9.59
N LYS A 88 -10.07 5.25 10.63
CA LYS A 88 -10.90 4.06 10.81
C LYS A 88 -12.38 4.37 10.57
N TYR A 89 -12.93 3.89 9.47
CA TYR A 89 -14.34 4.13 9.08
C TYR A 89 -15.23 2.97 9.50
N PHE A 90 -16.39 3.25 10.12
CA PHE A 90 -17.35 2.23 10.53
C PHE A 90 -18.02 1.49 9.36
N ALA A 91 -18.31 2.21 8.27
CA ALA A 91 -18.87 1.64 7.06
C ALA A 91 -17.75 1.24 6.10
N ASN A 92 -17.67 -0.04 5.75
CA ASN A 92 -16.64 -0.54 4.83
C ASN A 92 -16.79 0.05 3.42
N SER A 93 -18.01 0.35 2.97
CA SER A 93 -18.24 1.01 1.68
C SER A 93 -17.60 2.40 1.61
N VAL A 94 -17.75 3.21 2.67
CA VAL A 94 -17.13 4.54 2.78
C VAL A 94 -15.61 4.42 2.82
N ARG A 95 -15.09 3.39 3.49
CA ARG A 95 -13.66 3.09 3.49
C ARG A 95 -13.13 2.79 2.09
N GLU A 96 -13.77 1.84 1.40
CA GLU A 96 -13.31 1.36 0.10
C GLU A 96 -13.35 2.45 -0.97
N ASP A 97 -14.38 3.29 -0.94
CA ASP A 97 -14.51 4.45 -1.82
C ASP A 97 -13.45 5.51 -1.46
N GLY A 98 -13.41 5.94 -0.19
CA GLY A 98 -12.53 7.02 0.26
C GLY A 98 -11.03 6.69 0.21
N LEU A 99 -10.63 5.42 0.31
CA LEU A 99 -9.23 5.00 0.25
C LEU A 99 -8.55 5.43 -1.05
N LEU A 100 -9.24 5.25 -2.18
CA LEU A 100 -8.73 5.59 -3.50
C LEU A 100 -8.94 7.08 -3.79
N THR A 101 -10.08 7.64 -3.39
CA THR A 101 -10.41 9.05 -3.64
C THR A 101 -9.40 10.04 -3.05
N ILE A 102 -8.71 9.70 -1.95
CA ILE A 102 -7.68 10.57 -1.38
C ILE A 102 -6.31 10.49 -2.10
N ALA A 103 -6.11 9.50 -2.97
CA ALA A 103 -4.84 9.23 -3.64
C ALA A 103 -4.63 10.11 -4.89
N ASN A 104 -4.67 11.43 -4.71
CA ASN A 104 -4.73 12.42 -5.78
C ASN A 104 -3.51 12.46 -6.73
N HIS A 105 -2.39 11.80 -6.37
CA HIS A 105 -1.15 11.82 -7.14
C HIS A 105 -0.81 10.46 -7.77
N GLY A 106 -1.72 9.49 -7.65
CA GLY A 106 -1.58 8.16 -8.22
C GLY A 106 -1.56 7.05 -7.19
N VAL A 107 -1.72 5.83 -7.69
CA VAL A 107 -1.86 4.60 -6.89
C VAL A 107 -0.88 3.55 -7.41
N VAL A 108 -0.17 2.91 -6.48
CA VAL A 108 0.71 1.77 -6.76
C VAL A 108 0.07 0.49 -6.24
N PHE A 109 -0.20 -0.45 -7.16
CA PHE A 109 -0.83 -1.74 -6.86
C PHE A 109 0.22 -2.85 -6.81
N ALA A 110 0.54 -3.34 -5.62
CA ALA A 110 1.40 -4.51 -5.42
C ALA A 110 0.64 -5.83 -5.65
N PRO A 111 1.31 -6.95 -5.97
CA PRO A 111 0.66 -8.25 -6.16
C PRO A 111 -0.29 -8.61 -5.01
N GLY A 112 -1.56 -8.84 -5.34
CA GLY A 112 -2.63 -8.96 -4.36
C GLY A 112 -3.78 -9.87 -4.79
N SER A 113 -4.82 -9.95 -3.97
CA SER A 113 -5.97 -10.82 -4.21
C SER A 113 -7.24 -10.06 -4.56
N ALA A 114 -8.41 -10.66 -4.30
CA ALA A 114 -9.71 -10.11 -4.70
C ALA A 114 -9.89 -8.63 -4.33
N GLY A 115 -9.49 -8.22 -3.11
CA GLY A 115 -9.54 -6.81 -2.69
C GLY A 115 -8.71 -5.89 -3.57
N THR A 116 -7.45 -6.22 -3.82
CA THR A 116 -6.58 -5.43 -4.71
C THR A 116 -7.10 -5.35 -6.14
N ILE A 117 -7.70 -6.43 -6.65
CA ILE A 117 -8.30 -6.43 -7.98
C ILE A 117 -9.54 -5.53 -8.03
N GLN A 118 -10.36 -5.57 -6.98
CA GLN A 118 -11.49 -4.67 -6.81
C GLN A 118 -11.01 -3.20 -6.83
N GLU A 119 -9.98 -2.87 -6.04
CA GLU A 119 -9.40 -1.53 -5.96
C GLU A 119 -8.87 -1.04 -7.32
N ILE A 120 -8.20 -1.90 -8.10
CA ILE A 120 -7.73 -1.57 -9.47
C ILE A 120 -8.91 -1.11 -10.35
N PHE A 121 -10.02 -1.85 -10.35
CA PHE A 121 -11.16 -1.50 -11.20
C PHE A 121 -12.01 -0.36 -10.64
N GLN A 122 -12.00 -0.14 -9.32
CA GLN A 122 -12.59 1.06 -8.70
C GLN A 122 -11.83 2.32 -9.13
N GLU A 123 -10.50 2.28 -9.11
CA GLU A 123 -9.65 3.40 -9.55
C GLU A 123 -9.81 3.66 -11.05
N ALA A 124 -9.79 2.61 -11.88
CA ALA A 124 -10.04 2.74 -13.32
C ALA A 124 -11.41 3.37 -13.62
N CYS A 125 -12.45 3.01 -12.85
CA CYS A 125 -13.78 3.59 -12.97
C CYS A 125 -13.80 5.07 -12.56
N GLN A 126 -13.17 5.43 -11.43
CA GLN A 126 -13.05 6.82 -11.00
C GLN A 126 -12.34 7.67 -12.06
N ASN A 127 -11.24 7.15 -12.62
CA ASN A 127 -10.48 7.78 -13.69
C ASN A 127 -11.29 7.93 -14.99
N HIS A 128 -12.07 6.93 -15.38
CA HIS A 128 -12.92 7.00 -16.57
C HIS A 128 -13.98 8.12 -16.48
N TYR A 129 -14.56 8.31 -15.29
CA TYR A 129 -15.61 9.29 -15.06
C TYR A 129 -15.11 10.62 -14.47
N PHE A 130 -13.80 10.79 -14.29
CA PHE A 130 -13.21 12.02 -13.73
C PHE A 130 -13.80 12.41 -12.36
N VAL A 131 -14.13 11.41 -11.52
CA VAL A 131 -14.91 11.61 -10.28
C VAL A 131 -14.19 12.52 -9.29
N VAL A 132 -12.86 12.48 -9.25
CA VAL A 132 -12.03 13.21 -8.28
C VAL A 132 -11.57 14.54 -8.87
N GLU A 133 -12.35 15.60 -8.63
CA GLU A 133 -12.01 16.98 -9.02
C GLU A 133 -11.63 17.13 -10.52
N ASP A 134 -12.32 16.40 -11.40
CA ASP A 134 -12.05 16.37 -12.84
C ASP A 134 -10.63 15.90 -13.23
N ARG A 135 -9.98 15.08 -12.38
CA ARG A 135 -8.62 14.55 -12.60
C ARG A 135 -8.61 13.05 -12.89
N CYS A 136 -7.52 12.61 -13.52
CA CYS A 136 -7.10 11.21 -13.55
C CYS A 136 -5.80 11.02 -12.76
N SER A 137 -5.74 9.98 -11.93
CA SER A 137 -4.55 9.58 -11.16
C SER A 137 -3.74 8.51 -11.91
N PRO A 138 -2.40 8.57 -11.90
CA PRO A 138 -1.56 7.48 -12.37
C PRO A 138 -1.84 6.15 -11.67
N MET A 139 -1.85 5.05 -12.44
CA MET A 139 -2.03 3.71 -11.91
C MET A 139 -0.81 2.86 -12.27
N ILE A 140 -0.03 2.48 -11.26
CA ILE A 140 1.20 1.70 -11.43
C ILE A 140 0.99 0.30 -10.87
N LEU A 141 0.98 -0.71 -11.72
CA LEU A 141 0.90 -2.11 -11.30
C LEU A 141 2.32 -2.66 -11.13
N MET A 142 2.66 -3.07 -9.90
CA MET A 142 3.98 -3.64 -9.61
C MET A 142 3.97 -5.16 -9.81
N GLY A 143 4.88 -5.67 -10.65
CA GLY A 143 5.08 -7.11 -10.87
C GLY A 143 4.45 -7.62 -12.16
N LYS A 144 5.09 -7.33 -13.30
CA LYS A 144 4.65 -7.70 -14.66
C LYS A 144 4.16 -9.14 -14.80
N ASP A 145 4.95 -10.12 -14.36
CA ASP A 145 4.58 -11.54 -14.48
C ASP A 145 3.31 -11.88 -13.67
N TYR A 146 3.10 -11.21 -12.54
CA TYR A 146 1.91 -11.42 -11.73
C TYR A 146 0.66 -10.96 -12.49
N TRP A 147 0.68 -9.72 -12.99
CA TRP A 147 -0.49 -9.09 -13.61
C TRP A 147 -0.75 -9.48 -15.06
N THR A 148 0.17 -10.18 -15.70
CA THR A 148 0.02 -10.67 -17.08
C THR A 148 -0.16 -12.18 -17.19
N ARG A 149 0.32 -12.96 -16.21
CA ARG A 149 0.29 -14.43 -16.27
C ARG A 149 -0.41 -15.08 -15.09
N THR A 150 -0.10 -14.64 -13.86
CA THR A 150 -0.64 -15.28 -12.64
C THR A 150 -2.09 -14.89 -12.42
N LYS A 151 -2.38 -13.58 -12.46
CA LYS A 151 -3.71 -12.98 -12.44
C LYS A 151 -3.76 -11.93 -13.54
N PRO A 152 -4.21 -12.28 -14.76
CA PRO A 152 -4.06 -11.46 -15.95
C PRO A 152 -5.02 -10.26 -15.96
N VAL A 153 -4.87 -9.36 -15.00
CA VAL A 153 -5.64 -8.11 -14.88
C VAL A 153 -5.18 -7.09 -15.90
N TRP A 154 -3.86 -7.01 -16.15
CA TRP A 154 -3.28 -6.01 -17.03
C TRP A 154 -3.84 -6.02 -18.46
N PRO A 155 -3.97 -7.17 -19.16
CA PRO A 155 -4.53 -7.18 -20.51
C PRO A 155 -5.94 -6.59 -20.59
N LEU A 156 -6.81 -6.90 -19.62
CA LEU A 156 -8.15 -6.34 -19.56
C LEU A 156 -8.14 -4.86 -19.22
N LEU A 157 -7.37 -4.45 -18.20
CA LEU A 157 -7.26 -3.06 -17.79
C LEU A 157 -6.75 -2.17 -18.94
N HIS A 158 -5.72 -2.62 -19.64
CA HIS A 158 -5.15 -1.91 -20.79
C HIS A 158 -6.19 -1.76 -21.92
N GLN A 159 -6.93 -2.83 -22.24
CA GLN A 159 -7.99 -2.79 -23.25
C GLN A 159 -9.12 -1.82 -22.88
N LEU A 160 -9.52 -1.78 -21.61
CA LEU A 160 -10.57 -0.86 -21.13
C LEU A 160 -10.12 0.61 -21.15
N ALA A 161 -8.81 0.84 -21.03
CA ALA A 161 -8.21 2.17 -21.05
C ALA A 161 -7.90 2.68 -22.47
N GLU A 162 -8.11 1.87 -23.51
CA GLU A 162 -7.99 2.31 -24.89
C GLU A 162 -8.92 3.50 -25.16
N ASP A 163 -8.37 4.53 -25.79
CA ASP A 163 -9.04 5.80 -26.08
C ASP A 163 -9.54 6.57 -24.83
N GLN A 164 -9.10 6.20 -23.62
CA GLN A 164 -9.37 6.91 -22.38
C GLN A 164 -8.15 7.73 -21.94
N MET A 165 -8.38 8.90 -21.33
CA MET A 165 -7.29 9.77 -20.86
C MET A 165 -6.35 9.05 -19.88
N TYR A 166 -6.91 8.24 -18.97
CA TYR A 166 -6.12 7.52 -17.99
C TYR A 166 -5.27 6.38 -18.58
N GLY A 167 -5.49 5.99 -19.84
CA GLY A 167 -4.65 5.03 -20.55
C GLY A 167 -3.19 5.48 -20.66
N GLU A 168 -2.95 6.78 -20.84
CA GLU A 168 -1.61 7.38 -20.84
C GLU A 168 -0.96 7.38 -19.44
N LEU A 169 -1.75 7.15 -18.39
CA LEU A 169 -1.34 7.15 -16.99
C LEU A 169 -1.23 5.74 -16.41
N LEU A 170 -1.36 4.69 -17.25
CA LEU A 170 -1.15 3.30 -16.86
C LEU A 170 0.32 2.91 -17.02
N TYR A 171 0.88 2.26 -16.00
CA TYR A 171 2.23 1.69 -16.07
C TYR A 171 2.31 0.31 -15.40
N LEU A 172 3.16 -0.57 -15.94
CA LEU A 172 3.42 -1.91 -15.43
C LEU A 172 4.92 -2.11 -15.25
N THR A 173 5.36 -2.39 -14.01
CA THR A 173 6.78 -2.65 -13.67
C THR A 173 7.11 -4.13 -13.71
#